data_AF-A0A919KRQ4-F1
#
_entry.id   AF-A0A919KRQ4-F1
#
_cell.length_a   1.000
_cell.length_b   1.000
_cell.length_c   1.000
_cell.angle_alpha   90.00
_cell.angle_beta   90.00
_cell.angle_gamma   90.00
#
_symmetry.space_group_name_H-M   'P 1'
#
loop_
_entity.id
_entity.type
_entity.pdbx_description
1 polymer ?
#
loop_
_entity_poly.entity_id
_entity_poly.type
_entity_poly.pdbx_seq_one_letter_code
_entity_poly.pdbx_strand_id
1 'polypeptide(L)'
;MWLHPNVKAEVDSGCAGLARDLPGQAGAPPWKPAADAGPFERNFHDHARCRRSQRRIAVEHANAEAEEWRSLQRRTGIPEPDRQASTSQALSCGCS
;
A
#
# COMPACT_ATOMS: atom_id res chain seq x y z
N MET A 1 22.32 1.08 6.98
CA MET A 1 22.00 -0.36 7.04
C MET A 1 20.47 -0.48 7.10
N TRP A 2 19.83 -1.17 6.16
CA TRP A 2 18.36 -1.23 6.04
C TRP A 2 17.79 -2.13 7.15
N LEU A 3 16.80 -1.63 7.91
CA LEU A 3 16.27 -2.31 9.10
C LEU A 3 15.42 -3.56 8.80
N HIS A 4 14.90 -3.69 7.57
CA HIS A 4 13.96 -4.77 7.22
C HIS A 4 14.23 -5.34 5.81
N PRO A 5 15.32 -6.10 5.61
CA PRO A 5 15.72 -6.59 4.29
C PRO A 5 14.73 -7.60 3.65
N ASN A 6 13.80 -8.14 4.43
CA ASN A 6 12.84 -9.14 3.99
C ASN A 6 11.44 -8.58 3.69
N VAL A 7 11.23 -7.28 3.92
CA VAL A 7 9.91 -6.67 3.66
C VAL A 7 9.77 -6.36 2.18
N LYS A 8 8.69 -6.86 1.58
CA LYS A 8 8.30 -6.53 0.22
C LYS A 8 7.22 -5.45 0.25
N ALA A 9 7.43 -4.36 -0.48
CA ALA A 9 6.48 -3.25 -0.56
C ALA A 9 6.06 -3.00 -2.01
N GLU A 10 4.78 -2.72 -2.23
CA GLU A 10 4.30 -2.20 -3.51
C GLU A 10 4.36 -0.66 -3.51
N VAL A 11 5.14 -0.06 -4.41
CA VAL A 11 5.40 1.39 -4.46
C VAL A 11 4.61 2.06 -5.58
N ASP A 12 4.09 3.27 -5.36
CA ASP A 12 3.32 3.97 -6.41
C ASP A 12 4.12 4.21 -7.71
N SER A 13 3.41 4.47 -8.81
CA SER A 13 3.97 4.90 -10.09
C SER A 13 4.97 6.06 -9.97
N GLY A 14 4.70 7.06 -9.12
CA GLY A 14 5.63 8.16 -8.86
C GLY A 14 6.90 7.74 -8.12
N CYS A 15 6.87 6.58 -7.47
CA CYS A 15 7.96 5.98 -6.71
C CYS A 15 8.61 4.79 -7.45
N ALA A 16 8.38 4.64 -8.75
CA ALA A 16 8.90 3.51 -9.52
C ALA A 16 10.44 3.41 -9.48
N GLY A 17 11.15 4.52 -9.25
CA GLY A 17 12.60 4.52 -9.01
C GLY A 17 13.02 3.63 -7.84
N LEU A 18 12.21 3.55 -6.78
CA LEU A 18 12.48 2.68 -5.63
C LEU A 18 12.49 1.19 -6.00
N ALA A 19 11.66 0.77 -6.97
CA ALA A 19 11.68 -0.61 -7.45
C ALA A 19 12.96 -0.93 -8.25
N ARG A 20 13.57 0.09 -8.87
CA ARG A 20 14.86 -0.03 -9.55
C ARG A 20 16.02 -0.06 -8.55
N ASP A 21 15.98 0.79 -7.53
CA ASP A 21 17.04 0.90 -6.52
C ASP A 21 17.03 -0.26 -5.52
N LEU A 22 15.87 -0.91 -5.33
CA LEU A 22 15.67 -2.02 -4.39
C LEU A 22 15.01 -3.22 -5.08
N PRO A 23 15.70 -3.84 -6.05
CA PRO A 23 15.16 -4.98 -6.77
C PRO A 23 14.85 -6.13 -5.80
N GLY A 24 13.64 -6.70 -5.90
CA GLY A 24 13.18 -7.81 -5.07
C GLY A 24 12.54 -7.40 -3.73
N GLN A 25 12.71 -6.16 -3.29
CA GLN A 25 12.05 -5.59 -2.10
C GLN A 25 10.93 -4.62 -2.47
N ALA A 26 11.08 -3.83 -3.53
CA ALA A 26 10.05 -2.89 -3.98
C ALA A 26 9.46 -3.30 -5.34
N GLY A 27 8.13 -3.37 -5.42
CA GLY A 27 7.38 -3.69 -6.63
C GLY A 27 6.63 -2.47 -7.17
N ALA A 28 6.99 -2.00 -8.37
CA ALA A 28 6.25 -0.95 -9.06
C ALA A 28 5.03 -1.51 -9.81
N PRO A 29 4.02 -0.69 -10.13
CA PRO A 29 2.89 -1.12 -10.95
C PRO A 29 3.43 -1.50 -12.33
N PRO A 30 2.76 -2.42 -13.04
CA PRO A 30 3.09 -2.64 -14.45
C PRO A 30 2.99 -1.30 -15.19
N TRP A 31 3.95 -1.03 -16.05
CA TRP A 31 3.95 0.16 -16.88
C TRP A 31 2.74 0.13 -17.80
N LYS A 32 2.22 1.31 -18.14
CA LYS A 32 1.15 1.41 -19.13
C LYS A 32 1.63 0.80 -20.44
N PRO A 33 0.87 -0.13 -21.05
CA PRO A 33 1.23 -0.71 -22.32
C PRO A 33 1.26 0.36 -23.41
N ALA A 34 2.04 0.13 -24.45
CA ALA A 34 2.12 1.01 -25.60
C ALA A 34 0.76 1.08 -26.35
N ALA A 35 0.54 2.14 -27.12
CA ALA A 35 -0.74 2.36 -27.80
C ALA A 35 -1.06 1.24 -28.84
N ASP A 36 -0.03 0.64 -29.41
CA ASP A 36 -0.06 -0.45 -30.37
C ASP A 36 -0.08 -1.85 -29.73
N ALA A 37 -0.07 -1.94 -28.39
CA ALA A 37 -0.08 -3.21 -27.67
C ALA A 37 -1.24 -4.13 -28.11
N GLY A 38 -1.06 -5.44 -28.00
CA GLY A 38 -2.13 -6.38 -28.32
C GLY A 38 -3.33 -6.27 -27.35
N PRO A 39 -4.54 -6.69 -27.75
CA PRO A 39 -5.70 -6.70 -26.85
C PRO A 39 -5.48 -7.57 -25.60
N PHE A 40 -4.70 -8.65 -25.73
CA PHE A 40 -4.31 -9.49 -24.59
C PHE A 40 -3.47 -8.72 -23.56
N GLU A 41 -2.47 -7.98 -24.02
CA GLU A 41 -1.57 -7.22 -23.16
C GLU A 41 -2.29 -6.08 -22.44
N ARG A 42 -3.19 -5.37 -23.14
CA ARG A 42 -4.05 -4.36 -22.53
C ARG A 42 -4.96 -4.95 -21.44
N ASN A 43 -5.62 -6.07 -21.73
CA ASN A 43 -6.48 -6.74 -20.75
C ASN A 43 -5.69 -7.22 -19.52
N PHE A 44 -4.49 -7.76 -19.73
CA PHE A 44 -3.61 -8.16 -18.63
C PHE A 44 -3.22 -6.97 -17.76
N HIS A 45 -2.80 -5.86 -18.37
CA HIS A 45 -2.47 -4.64 -17.66
C HIS A 45 -3.67 -4.10 -16.86
N ASP A 46 -4.86 -4.04 -17.47
CA ASP A 46 -6.05 -3.53 -16.78
C ASP A 46 -6.45 -4.40 -15.58
N HIS A 47 -6.40 -5.72 -15.73
CA HIS A 47 -6.69 -6.63 -14.63
C HIS A 47 -5.66 -6.50 -13.49
N ALA A 48 -4.36 -6.38 -13.83
CA ALA A 48 -3.30 -6.17 -12.85
C ALA A 48 -3.44 -4.81 -12.14
N ARG A 49 -3.75 -3.75 -12.89
CA ARG A 49 -4.02 -2.40 -12.37
C ARG A 49 -5.22 -2.38 -11.43
N CYS A 50 -6.34 -3.00 -11.82
CA CYS A 50 -7.56 -3.07 -11.00
C CYS A 50 -7.31 -3.81 -9.68
N ARG A 51 -6.61 -4.95 -9.72
CA ARG A 51 -6.24 -5.69 -8.51
C ARG A 51 -5.42 -4.83 -7.55
N ARG A 52 -4.51 -4.03 -8.10
CA ARG A 52 -3.64 -3.14 -7.32
C ARG A 52 -4.39 -1.94 -6.74
N SER A 53 -5.27 -1.30 -7.51
CA SER A 53 -6.08 -0.20 -6.99
C SER A 53 -7.00 -0.64 -5.85
N GLN A 54 -7.58 -1.84 -5.95
CA GLN A 54 -8.41 -2.40 -4.86
C GLN A 54 -7.63 -2.54 -3.53
N ARG A 55 -6.37 -3.00 -3.58
CA ARG A 55 -5.52 -3.09 -2.38
C ARG A 55 -5.21 -1.71 -1.79
N ARG A 56 -4.95 -0.71 -2.63
CA ARG A 56 -4.67 0.67 -2.19
C ARG A 56 -5.89 1.34 -1.59
N ILE A 57 -7.07 1.15 -2.17
CA ILE A 57 -8.33 1.73 -1.69
C ILE A 57 -8.57 1.38 -0.22
N ALA A 58 -8.31 0.14 0.21
CA ALA A 58 -8.45 -0.25 1.62
C ALA A 58 -7.50 0.54 2.56
N VAL A 59 -6.25 0.74 2.13
CA VAL A 59 -5.26 1.51 2.90
C VAL A 59 -5.62 3.00 2.91
N GLU A 60 -6.06 3.54 1.78
CA GLU A 60 -6.49 4.93 1.65
C GLU A 60 -7.73 5.21 2.50
N HIS A 61 -8.71 4.28 2.56
CA HIS A 61 -9.84 4.38 3.47
C HIS A 61 -9.40 4.38 4.93
N ALA A 62 -8.51 3.47 5.32
CA ALA A 62 -7.99 3.45 6.70
C ALA A 62 -7.25 4.75 7.06
N ASN A 63 -6.48 5.31 6.12
CA ASN A 63 -5.80 6.60 6.31
C ASN A 63 -6.79 7.76 6.38
N ALA A 64 -7.78 7.80 5.48
CA ALA A 64 -8.81 8.83 5.46
C ALA A 64 -9.61 8.83 6.77
N GLU A 65 -10.03 7.65 7.25
CA GLU A 65 -10.66 7.50 8.56
C GLU A 65 -9.76 8.05 9.67
N ALA A 66 -8.46 7.72 9.68
CA ALA A 66 -7.53 8.23 10.68
C ALA A 66 -7.37 9.77 10.62
N GLU A 67 -7.34 10.37 9.43
CA GLU A 67 -7.27 11.81 9.24
C GLU A 67 -8.56 12.53 9.64
N GLU A 68 -9.72 11.92 9.36
CA GLU A 68 -11.02 12.38 9.85
C GLU A 68 -11.06 12.36 11.37
N TRP A 69 -10.62 11.28 12.01
CA TRP A 69 -10.51 11.17 13.47
C TRP A 69 -9.59 12.25 14.06
N ARG A 70 -8.41 12.48 13.48
CA ARG A 70 -7.51 13.56 13.94
C ARG A 70 -8.13 14.95 13.77
N SER A 71 -8.89 15.17 12.70
CA SER A 71 -9.56 16.44 12.46
C SER A 71 -10.70 16.66 13.45
N LEU A 72 -11.43 15.60 13.80
CA LEU A 72 -12.44 15.62 14.87
C LEU A 72 -11.79 15.89 16.22
N GLN A 73 -10.74 15.17 16.61
CA GLN A 73 -9.99 15.37 17.85
C GLN A 73 -9.51 16.83 18.00
N ARG A 74 -8.94 17.42 16.94
CA ARG A 74 -8.51 18.83 16.95
C ARG A 74 -9.66 19.79 17.22
N ARG A 75 -10.85 19.52 16.66
CA ARG A 75 -12.02 20.39 16.81
C ARG A 75 -12.70 20.25 18.16
N THR A 76 -12.71 19.05 18.73
CA THR A 76 -13.40 18.75 19.99
C THR A 76 -12.50 18.83 21.22
N GLY A 77 -11.18 18.92 21.03
CA GLY A 77 -10.21 18.86 22.13
C GLY A 77 -10.14 17.49 22.80
N ILE A 78 -10.69 16.45 22.16
CA ILE A 78 -10.68 15.09 22.69
C ILE A 78 -9.24 14.56 22.55
N PRO A 79 -8.55 14.26 23.66
CA PRO A 79 -7.22 13.65 23.61
C PRO A 79 -7.31 12.26 22.96
N GLU A 80 -6.26 11.89 22.23
CA GLU A 80 -6.15 10.58 21.60
C GLU A 80 -6.32 9.50 22.68
N PRO A 81 -7.32 8.60 22.59
CA PRO A 81 -7.35 7.43 23.45
C PRO A 81 -6.15 6.56 23.07
N ASP A 82 -5.38 6.11 24.07
CA ASP A 82 -4.14 5.34 23.89
C ASP A 82 -4.32 4.15 22.94
N ARG A 83 -4.09 4.35 21.63
CA ARG A 83 -4.25 3.33 20.58
C ARG A 83 -3.06 2.36 20.52
N GLN A 84 -2.02 2.59 21.32
CA GLN A 84 -0.76 1.85 21.27
C GLN A 84 -0.83 0.41 21.83
N ALA A 85 -1.99 -0.04 22.32
CA ALA A 85 -2.15 -1.37 22.91
C ALA A 85 -3.04 -2.33 22.08
N SER A 86 -3.08 -2.26 20.75
CA SER A 86 -3.69 -3.35 19.92
C SER A 86 -3.39 -3.23 18.42
N THR A 87 -2.13 -3.25 17.99
CA THR A 87 -1.81 -3.61 16.59
C THR A 87 -0.35 -4.03 16.40
N SER A 88 0.12 -4.99 17.20
CA SER A 88 1.38 -5.71 16.90
C SER A 88 1.39 -7.17 17.38
N GLN A 89 0.21 -7.75 17.63
CA GLN A 89 0.07 -9.19 17.83
C GLN A 89 -1.12 -9.70 17.02
N ALA A 90 -0.92 -9.83 15.70
CA ALA A 90 -1.77 -10.65 14.86
C ALA A 90 -1.01 -11.20 13.64
N LEU A 91 0.30 -11.48 13.78
CA LEU A 91 1.09 -12.26 12.82
C LEU A 91 2.17 -13.07 13.57
N SER A 92 1.77 -13.76 14.65
CA SER A 92 2.63 -14.73 15.36
C SER A 92 1.79 -15.74 16.17
N CYS A 93 0.95 -16.49 15.47
CA CYS A 93 0.41 -17.79 15.87
C CYS A 93 -0.20 -18.34 14.57
N GLY A 94 0.34 -19.36 13.90
CA GLY A 94 0.84 -20.61 14.42
C GLY A 94 -0.09 -21.68 13.87
N CYS A 95 0.28 -22.30 12.75
CA CYS A 95 -0.17 -23.64 12.37
C CYS A 95 1.03 -24.35 11.74
N SER A 96 1.57 -25.28 12.53
CA SER A 96 2.53 -26.31 12.17
C SER A 96 2.00 -27.25 11.10
#